data_AF-A0A6L7S0S8-F1
#
_entry.id   AF-A0A6L7S0S8-F1
#
_cell.length_a   1.000
_cell.length_b   1.000
_cell.length_c   1.000
_cell.angle_alpha   90.00
_cell.angle_beta   90.00
_cell.angle_gamma   90.00
#
_symmetry.space_group_name_H-M   'P 1'
#
loop_
_entity.id
_entity.type
_entity.pdbx_description
1 polymer ?
#
loop_
_entity_poly.entity_id
_entity_poly.type
_entity_poly.pdbx_seq_one_letter_code
_entity_poly.pdbx_strand_id
1 'polypeptide(L)'
;MVDEPPPRSRAARDAAERALMRVVHHYGGMPEFVLLGGLVPELLCTGSEFHHAGTIDVDVQVGLEIACGAVNAARLEQALRNAGFAPEGGTIWRWAADGTVGTPIVKFELLADLDDQPAEATIAFDACDQLGAVNLRGTGFAARDFEVRELETRDGDVTRTAEVNVSGLAGFLLAKTAAAFSRRKPKDWYDIAFVLLHNDAGGTAAAAASARGRFSGEIAALQTAINDLQANFRDADAQGTRAYVTQMHMDHPELDPETLAADAVIAVEEFCQGVRHSAN
;
A
#
# COMPACT_ATOMS: atom_id res chain seq x y z
N MET A 1 18.76 8.37 19.29
CA MET A 1 17.87 9.26 18.51
C MET A 1 16.83 8.35 17.90
N VAL A 2 15.55 8.60 18.16
CA VAL A 2 14.47 7.84 17.53
C VAL A 2 14.52 8.23 16.06
N ASP A 3 14.80 7.26 15.21
CA ASP A 3 14.89 7.43 13.75
C ASP A 3 13.46 7.63 13.23
N GLU A 4 12.95 8.86 13.39
CA GLU A 4 11.64 9.23 12.89
C GLU A 4 11.73 9.20 11.35
N PRO A 5 10.93 8.37 10.67
CA PRO A 5 11.00 8.28 9.22
C PRO A 5 10.80 9.68 8.62
N PRO A 6 11.50 10.00 7.52
CA PRO A 6 11.39 11.31 6.90
C PRO A 6 9.91 11.63 6.62
N PRO A 7 9.50 12.89 6.77
CA PRO A 7 8.11 13.29 6.56
C PRO A 7 7.65 12.89 5.15
N ARG A 8 6.39 12.45 5.05
CA ARG A 8 5.75 12.13 3.77
C ARG A 8 5.88 13.35 2.85
N SER A 9 6.33 13.12 1.62
CA SER A 9 6.56 14.19 0.64
C SER A 9 6.63 13.63 -0.77
N ARG A 10 6.51 14.51 -1.76
CA ARG A 10 6.72 14.17 -3.18
C ARG A 10 8.12 13.62 -3.42
N ALA A 11 9.14 14.25 -2.84
CA ALA A 11 10.52 13.80 -2.96
C ALA A 11 10.73 12.38 -2.39
N ALA A 12 10.07 12.06 -1.27
CA ALA A 12 10.09 10.72 -0.69
C ALA A 12 9.41 9.69 -1.60
N ARG A 13 8.20 10.02 -2.11
CA ARG A 13 7.46 9.20 -3.07
C ARG A 13 8.27 8.91 -4.33
N ASP A 14 8.86 9.94 -4.93
CA ASP A 14 9.64 9.78 -6.14
C ASP A 14 10.92 8.95 -5.89
N ALA A 15 11.49 9.04 -4.68
CA ALA A 15 12.61 8.19 -4.30
C ALA A 15 12.19 6.71 -4.16
N ALA A 16 11.03 6.45 -3.55
CA ALA A 16 10.47 5.11 -3.43
C ALA A 16 10.12 4.51 -4.80
N GLU A 17 9.47 5.28 -5.68
CA GLU A 17 9.14 4.84 -7.04
C GLU A 17 10.40 4.56 -7.88
N ARG A 18 11.41 5.46 -7.85
CA ARG A 18 12.70 5.19 -8.50
C ARG A 18 13.34 3.92 -7.98
N ALA A 19 13.26 3.66 -6.68
CA ALA A 19 13.85 2.47 -6.10
C ALA A 19 13.11 1.18 -6.48
N LEU A 20 11.77 1.20 -6.51
CA LEU A 20 10.96 0.13 -7.08
C LEU A 20 11.40 -0.17 -8.52
N MET A 21 11.51 0.87 -9.35
CA MET A 21 11.90 0.72 -10.75
C MET A 21 13.32 0.17 -10.94
N ARG A 22 14.28 0.53 -10.08
CA ARG A 22 15.61 -0.10 -10.08
C ARG A 22 15.54 -1.59 -9.78
N VAL A 23 14.76 -1.99 -8.76
CA VAL A 23 14.58 -3.41 -8.40
C VAL A 23 13.96 -4.18 -9.57
N VAL A 24 12.88 -3.66 -10.17
CA VAL A 24 12.21 -4.29 -11.32
C VAL A 24 13.16 -4.42 -12.51
N HIS A 25 13.96 -3.39 -12.79
CA HIS A 25 14.96 -3.45 -13.86
C HIS A 25 16.01 -4.54 -13.62
N HIS A 26 16.54 -4.64 -12.39
CA HIS A 26 17.50 -5.68 -12.03
C HIS A 26 16.87 -7.08 -11.92
N TYR A 27 15.56 -7.17 -11.70
CA TYR A 27 14.83 -8.42 -11.84
C TYR A 27 14.93 -8.91 -13.28
N GLY A 28 14.86 -8.03 -14.28
CA GLY A 28 15.06 -8.37 -15.70
C GLY A 28 13.83 -8.96 -16.38
N GLY A 29 12.65 -8.58 -15.90
CA GLY A 29 11.33 -9.01 -16.37
C GLY A 29 10.27 -8.48 -15.41
N MET A 30 8.99 -8.74 -15.68
CA MET A 30 7.93 -8.42 -14.73
C MET A 30 8.09 -9.31 -13.48
N PRO A 31 8.22 -8.75 -12.27
CA PRO A 31 8.21 -9.52 -11.04
C PRO A 31 6.81 -10.04 -10.75
N GLU A 32 6.75 -11.13 -9.98
CA GLU A 32 5.47 -11.73 -9.61
C GLU A 32 4.87 -11.05 -8.37
N PHE A 33 5.60 -10.19 -7.65
CA PHE A 33 5.02 -9.46 -6.53
C PHE A 33 3.95 -8.45 -6.96
N VAL A 34 3.04 -8.11 -6.05
CA VAL A 34 2.04 -7.04 -6.23
C VAL A 34 2.41 -5.83 -5.40
N LEU A 35 2.60 -4.67 -6.03
CA LEU A 35 2.77 -3.39 -5.35
C LEU A 35 1.53 -3.07 -4.52
N LEU A 36 1.72 -2.85 -3.21
CA LEU A 36 0.71 -2.33 -2.30
C LEU A 36 1.22 -1.10 -1.53
N GLY A 37 0.43 -0.63 -0.58
CA GLY A 37 0.88 0.40 0.37
C GLY A 37 0.91 1.80 -0.24
N GLY A 38 1.80 2.65 0.27
CA GLY A 38 1.68 4.11 0.09
C GLY A 38 1.95 4.65 -1.32
N LEU A 39 2.48 3.83 -2.24
CA LEU A 39 2.68 4.19 -3.66
C LEU A 39 1.41 4.00 -4.51
N VAL A 40 0.50 3.14 -4.07
CA VAL A 40 -0.70 2.77 -4.85
C VAL A 40 -1.76 3.89 -4.95
N PRO A 41 -2.04 4.73 -3.93
CA PRO A 41 -3.11 5.71 -4.00
C PRO A 41 -3.12 6.59 -5.25
N GLU A 42 -1.96 7.10 -5.69
CA GLU A 42 -1.89 7.93 -6.90
C GLU A 42 -2.05 7.16 -8.20
N LEU A 43 -1.83 5.84 -8.18
CA LEU A 43 -2.13 4.97 -9.31
C LEU A 43 -3.63 4.67 -9.38
N LEU A 44 -4.35 4.69 -8.25
CA LEU A 44 -5.80 4.50 -8.21
C LEU A 44 -6.60 5.79 -8.39
N CYS A 45 -5.96 6.94 -8.23
CA CYS A 45 -6.58 8.28 -8.21
C CYS A 45 -5.89 9.20 -9.23
N THR A 46 -5.67 8.72 -10.46
CA THR A 46 -4.92 9.45 -11.49
C THR A 46 -5.64 10.73 -11.95
N GLY A 47 -6.96 10.79 -11.81
CA GLY A 47 -7.78 11.97 -12.10
C GLY A 47 -7.93 12.95 -10.94
N SER A 48 -7.30 12.69 -9.78
CA SER A 48 -7.42 13.54 -8.59
C SER A 48 -6.82 14.93 -8.81
N GLU A 49 -7.55 15.98 -8.40
CA GLU A 49 -7.02 17.35 -8.33
C GLU A 49 -6.01 17.51 -7.17
N PHE A 50 -6.07 16.61 -6.17
CA PHE A 50 -5.21 16.64 -5.00
C PHE A 50 -4.13 15.58 -5.08
N HIS A 51 -2.94 15.96 -4.63
CA HIS A 51 -1.82 15.08 -4.46
C HIS A 51 -1.92 14.29 -3.16
N HIS A 52 -1.58 13.00 -3.22
CA HIS A 52 -1.44 12.17 -2.04
C HIS A 52 -0.13 12.54 -1.31
N ALA A 53 -0.11 12.38 0.01
CA ALA A 53 1.04 12.69 0.87
C ALA A 53 2.32 11.94 0.46
N GLY A 54 2.17 10.81 -0.25
CA GLY A 54 3.27 9.97 -0.72
C GLY A 54 3.78 9.01 0.35
N THR A 55 4.90 8.33 0.08
CA THR A 55 5.54 7.37 1.00
C THR A 55 7.02 7.28 0.69
N ILE A 56 7.85 6.91 1.66
CA ILE A 56 9.24 6.52 1.39
C ILE A 56 9.42 4.99 1.30
N ASP A 57 8.43 4.24 1.77
CA ASP A 57 8.45 2.78 1.79
C ASP A 57 7.85 2.22 0.49
N VAL A 58 8.47 1.16 -0.04
CA VAL A 58 7.96 0.32 -1.12
C VAL A 58 7.45 -0.97 -0.48
N ASP A 59 6.12 -1.13 -0.42
CA ASP A 59 5.48 -2.32 0.13
C ASP A 59 5.06 -3.25 -1.01
N VAL A 60 5.47 -4.51 -0.99
CA VAL A 60 5.03 -5.50 -2.00
C VAL A 60 4.47 -6.77 -1.36
N GLN A 61 3.41 -7.30 -1.94
CA GLN A 61 2.84 -8.59 -1.58
C GLN A 61 3.52 -9.67 -2.44
N VAL A 62 4.10 -10.69 -1.81
CA VAL A 62 4.98 -11.66 -2.48
C VAL A 62 4.40 -13.08 -2.54
N GLY A 63 3.09 -13.24 -2.36
CA GLY A 63 2.42 -14.54 -2.43
C GLY A 63 2.57 -15.21 -3.79
N LEU A 64 2.54 -14.44 -4.88
CA LEU A 64 2.78 -14.95 -6.23
C LEU A 64 4.26 -15.33 -6.45
N GLU A 65 5.22 -14.56 -5.92
CA GLU A 65 6.64 -14.94 -5.92
C GLU A 65 6.86 -16.28 -5.20
N ILE A 66 6.23 -16.47 -4.04
CA ILE A 66 6.27 -17.73 -3.29
C ILE A 66 5.68 -18.87 -4.13
N ALA A 67 4.56 -18.65 -4.81
CA ALA A 67 3.89 -19.66 -5.63
C ALA A 67 4.73 -20.09 -6.85
N CYS A 68 5.55 -19.19 -7.41
CA CYS A 68 6.49 -19.50 -8.49
C CYS A 68 7.74 -20.26 -8.01
N GLY A 69 7.98 -20.30 -6.70
CA GLY A 69 8.99 -21.14 -6.07
C GLY A 69 10.38 -20.49 -5.96
N ALA A 70 11.34 -21.29 -5.49
CA ALA A 70 12.66 -20.82 -5.03
C ALA A 70 13.50 -20.08 -6.08
N VAL A 71 13.32 -20.35 -7.38
CA VAL A 71 14.04 -19.66 -8.46
C VAL A 71 13.66 -18.18 -8.52
N ASN A 72 12.37 -17.88 -8.37
CA ASN A 72 11.85 -16.53 -8.38
C ASN A 72 12.26 -15.75 -7.13
N ALA A 73 12.21 -16.41 -5.97
CA ALA A 73 12.71 -15.84 -4.72
C ALA A 73 14.21 -15.47 -4.81
N ALA A 74 15.06 -16.38 -5.29
CA ALA A 74 16.50 -16.12 -5.46
C ALA A 74 16.75 -14.98 -6.46
N ARG A 75 15.95 -14.89 -7.53
CA ARG A 75 16.00 -13.79 -8.50
C ARG A 75 15.63 -12.45 -7.86
N LEU A 76 14.59 -12.41 -7.02
CA LEU A 76 14.20 -11.20 -6.29
C LEU A 76 15.28 -10.75 -5.30
N GLU A 77 15.91 -11.69 -4.58
CA GLU A 77 17.03 -11.38 -3.68
C GLU A 77 18.19 -10.74 -4.46
N GLN A 78 18.57 -11.34 -5.59
CA GLN A 78 19.64 -10.82 -6.42
C GLN A 78 19.28 -9.45 -7.01
N ALA A 79 18.02 -9.23 -7.38
CA ALA A 79 17.53 -7.95 -7.88
C ALA A 79 17.63 -6.84 -6.83
N LEU A 80 17.23 -7.13 -5.58
CA LEU A 80 17.37 -6.20 -4.44
C LEU A 80 18.85 -5.83 -4.22
N ARG A 81 19.74 -6.83 -4.14
CA ARG A 81 21.19 -6.61 -3.97
C ARG A 81 21.78 -5.77 -5.10
N ASN A 82 21.44 -6.10 -6.35
CA ASN A 82 21.91 -5.35 -7.52
C ASN A 82 21.38 -3.92 -7.56
N ALA A 83 20.18 -3.70 -7.02
CA ALA A 83 19.60 -2.37 -6.86
C ALA A 83 20.20 -1.59 -5.67
N GLY A 84 21.18 -2.13 -4.95
CA GLY A 84 21.86 -1.46 -3.84
C GLY A 84 21.14 -1.59 -2.49
N PHE A 85 20.17 -2.50 -2.37
CA PHE A 85 19.51 -2.78 -1.11
C PHE A 85 20.28 -3.82 -0.29
N ALA A 86 20.23 -3.67 1.03
CA ALA A 86 20.70 -4.66 1.99
C ALA A 86 19.64 -4.91 3.07
N PRO A 87 19.62 -6.10 3.71
CA PRO A 87 18.68 -6.39 4.77
C PRO A 87 18.81 -5.42 5.97
N GLU A 88 17.72 -4.79 6.41
CA GLU A 88 17.74 -3.83 7.51
C GLU A 88 17.80 -4.57 8.86
N GLY A 89 18.79 -4.24 9.71
CA GLY A 89 18.83 -4.71 11.10
C GLY A 89 18.81 -6.23 11.27
N GLY A 90 19.26 -6.99 10.26
CA GLY A 90 19.22 -8.46 10.26
C GLY A 90 17.83 -9.06 10.00
N THR A 91 16.83 -8.25 9.65
CA THR A 91 15.54 -8.74 9.15
C THR A 91 15.72 -9.25 7.72
N ILE A 92 14.90 -10.22 7.29
CA ILE A 92 14.95 -10.77 5.92
C ILE A 92 13.80 -10.29 5.02
N TRP A 93 12.79 -9.67 5.63
CA TRP A 93 11.58 -9.16 4.98
C TRP A 93 11.61 -7.66 4.73
N ARG A 94 12.60 -6.95 5.27
CA ARG A 94 12.79 -5.52 5.04
C ARG A 94 14.22 -5.24 4.60
N TRP A 95 14.32 -4.53 3.49
CA TRP A 95 15.58 -4.15 2.88
C TRP A 95 15.68 -2.63 2.81
N ALA A 96 16.86 -2.07 3.07
CA ALA A 96 17.12 -0.64 2.97
C ALA A 96 18.19 -0.38 1.90
N ALA A 97 17.99 0.66 1.09
CA ALA A 97 19.03 1.20 0.23
C ALA A 97 19.55 2.49 0.86
N ASP A 98 20.86 2.55 1.09
CA ASP A 98 21.49 3.72 1.68
C ASP A 98 21.24 4.94 0.79
N GLY A 99 20.73 6.01 1.41
CA GLY A 99 20.77 7.31 0.80
C GLY A 99 22.21 7.80 0.72
N THR A 100 22.65 8.29 -0.44
CA THR A 100 23.73 9.29 -0.47
C THR A 100 23.41 10.47 0.46
N VAL A 101 24.42 11.23 0.89
CA VAL A 101 24.23 12.41 1.75
C VAL A 101 23.15 13.32 1.16
N GLY A 102 22.03 13.47 1.86
CA GLY A 102 20.88 14.29 1.43
C GLY A 102 19.77 13.55 0.67
N THR A 103 19.89 12.24 0.43
CA THR A 103 18.81 11.42 -0.15
C THR A 103 18.10 10.57 0.92
N PRO A 104 16.76 10.44 0.88
CA PRO A 104 16.02 9.63 1.85
C PRO A 104 16.39 8.15 1.77
N ILE A 105 16.44 7.47 2.93
CA ILE A 105 16.60 6.01 2.99
C ILE A 105 15.28 5.38 2.56
N VAL A 106 15.31 4.59 1.47
CA VAL A 106 14.14 3.85 0.98
C VAL A 106 14.11 2.48 1.64
N LYS A 107 12.94 2.09 2.16
CA LYS A 107 12.68 0.74 2.67
C LYS A 107 11.86 -0.04 1.67
N PHE A 108 12.23 -1.29 1.44
CA PHE A 108 11.52 -2.23 0.60
C PHE A 108 11.02 -3.38 1.50
N GLU A 109 9.71 -3.48 1.68
CA GLU A 109 9.07 -4.44 2.58
C GLU A 109 8.36 -5.55 1.80
N LEU A 110 8.69 -6.80 2.12
CA LEU A 110 8.10 -8.00 1.53
C LEU A 110 7.04 -8.56 2.48
N LEU A 111 5.79 -8.58 2.00
CA LEU A 111 4.60 -8.93 2.77
C LEU A 111 3.94 -10.19 2.23
N ALA A 112 3.50 -11.09 3.11
CA ALA A 112 2.74 -12.28 2.76
C ALA A 112 1.47 -12.38 3.61
N ASP A 113 0.54 -13.24 3.19
CA ASP A 113 -0.68 -13.56 3.95
C ASP A 113 -0.99 -15.05 3.79
N LEU A 114 -0.21 -15.88 4.50
CA LEU A 114 -0.28 -17.33 4.46
C LEU A 114 -1.07 -17.87 5.65
N ASP A 115 -2.12 -18.64 5.37
CA ASP A 115 -3.04 -19.18 6.39
C ASP A 115 -2.39 -20.22 7.31
N ASP A 116 -1.37 -20.91 6.83
CA ASP A 116 -0.60 -21.91 7.59
C ASP A 116 0.51 -21.29 8.45
N GLN A 117 0.71 -19.97 8.39
CA GLN A 117 1.69 -19.24 9.19
C GLN A 117 1.03 -18.32 10.22
N PRO A 118 1.60 -18.14 11.42
CA PRO A 118 1.09 -17.16 12.39
C PRO A 118 1.13 -15.73 11.82
N ALA A 119 0.24 -14.85 12.27
CA ALA A 119 0.35 -13.43 11.96
C ALA A 119 1.68 -12.87 12.52
N GLU A 120 2.29 -11.93 11.78
CA GLU A 120 3.58 -11.29 12.08
C GLU A 120 4.79 -12.24 12.06
N ALA A 121 4.60 -13.52 11.71
CA ALA A 121 5.70 -14.45 11.53
C ALA A 121 6.62 -13.99 10.38
N THR A 122 7.92 -14.14 10.56
CA THR A 122 8.90 -14.00 9.48
C THR A 122 9.06 -15.34 8.78
N ILE A 123 8.82 -15.35 7.47
CA ILE A 123 8.86 -16.53 6.60
C ILE A 123 10.12 -16.42 5.75
N ALA A 124 11.09 -17.31 5.96
CA ALA A 124 12.28 -17.38 5.10
C ALA A 124 11.96 -18.09 3.78
N PHE A 125 12.57 -17.63 2.70
CA PHE A 125 12.41 -18.27 1.39
C PHE A 125 13.53 -19.29 1.14
N ASP A 126 13.16 -20.42 0.54
CA ASP A 126 14.12 -21.44 0.13
C ASP A 126 15.06 -20.91 -0.96
N ALA A 127 16.29 -21.42 -0.98
CA ALA A 127 17.36 -21.01 -1.91
C ALA A 127 17.72 -19.52 -1.88
N CYS A 128 17.40 -18.82 -0.79
CA CYS A 128 17.82 -17.45 -0.51
C CYS A 128 18.75 -17.39 0.71
N ASP A 129 19.65 -16.42 0.73
CA ASP A 129 20.56 -16.22 1.87
C ASP A 129 19.86 -15.38 2.96
N GLN A 130 19.19 -14.29 2.58
CA GLN A 130 18.63 -13.30 3.50
C GLN A 130 17.28 -12.76 3.03
N LEU A 131 16.54 -13.51 2.22
CA LEU A 131 15.23 -13.11 1.74
C LEU A 131 14.11 -13.86 2.47
N GLY A 132 13.06 -13.10 2.82
CA GLY A 132 11.82 -13.63 3.32
C GLY A 132 10.72 -12.59 3.28
N ALA A 133 9.60 -12.88 3.92
CA ALA A 133 8.46 -11.98 4.06
C ALA A 133 7.94 -11.97 5.49
N VAL A 134 7.25 -10.89 5.90
CA VAL A 134 6.47 -10.88 7.13
C VAL A 134 5.01 -11.22 6.81
N ASN A 135 4.42 -12.11 7.61
CA ASN A 135 3.05 -12.58 7.41
C ASN A 135 2.04 -11.56 7.93
N LEU A 136 1.64 -10.60 7.09
CA LEU A 136 0.73 -9.52 7.42
C LEU A 136 -0.68 -9.78 6.89
N ARG A 137 -1.59 -10.05 7.82
CA ARG A 137 -3.00 -10.35 7.52
C ARG A 137 -3.69 -9.23 6.78
N GLY A 138 -4.47 -9.60 5.77
CA GLY A 138 -5.17 -8.69 4.87
C GLY A 138 -4.38 -8.31 3.62
N THR A 139 -3.07 -8.52 3.57
CA THR A 139 -2.31 -8.23 2.33
C THR A 139 -2.70 -9.18 1.19
N GLY A 140 -3.26 -10.36 1.49
CA GLY A 140 -3.76 -11.31 0.49
C GLY A 140 -4.93 -10.79 -0.35
N PHE A 141 -5.59 -9.68 0.03
CA PHE A 141 -6.56 -9.01 -0.85
C PHE A 141 -5.88 -8.39 -2.08
N ALA A 142 -4.70 -7.77 -1.91
CA ALA A 142 -3.93 -7.19 -3.02
C ALA A 142 -3.45 -8.29 -3.99
N ALA A 143 -3.04 -9.45 -3.47
CA ALA A 143 -2.61 -10.59 -4.29
C ALA A 143 -3.70 -11.17 -5.21
N ARG A 144 -4.97 -10.86 -4.94
CA ARG A 144 -6.15 -11.39 -5.66
C ARG A 144 -6.95 -10.32 -6.40
N ASP A 145 -6.56 -9.07 -6.24
CA ASP A 145 -7.08 -7.92 -6.99
C ASP A 145 -5.90 -7.05 -7.38
N PHE A 146 -5.37 -7.28 -8.57
CA PHE A 146 -4.28 -6.51 -9.14
C PHE A 146 -4.45 -6.36 -10.65
N GLU A 147 -3.79 -5.35 -11.18
CA GLU A 147 -3.68 -5.08 -12.62
C GLU A 147 -2.22 -4.86 -12.98
N VAL A 148 -1.81 -5.34 -14.14
CA VAL A 148 -0.50 -4.99 -14.69
C VAL A 148 -0.54 -3.52 -15.11
N ARG A 149 0.41 -2.73 -14.61
CA ARG A 149 0.57 -1.33 -15.01
C ARG A 149 2.00 -1.07 -15.46
N GLU A 150 2.13 -0.33 -16.54
CA GLU A 150 3.41 0.25 -16.95
C GLU A 150 3.68 1.47 -16.08
N LEU A 151 4.77 1.42 -15.32
CA LEU A 151 5.29 2.55 -14.55
C LEU A 151 6.45 3.18 -15.30
N GLU A 152 6.53 4.51 -15.27
CA GLU A 152 7.61 5.28 -15.88
C GLU A 152 8.33 6.09 -14.80
N THR A 153 9.66 6.02 -14.77
CA THR A 153 10.47 6.90 -13.92
C THR A 153 11.65 7.47 -14.67
N ARG A 154 12.15 8.62 -14.21
CA ARG A 154 13.34 9.27 -14.74
C ARG A 154 14.54 9.09 -13.82
N ASP A 155 15.62 8.58 -14.39
CA ASP A 155 16.92 8.36 -13.72
C ASP A 155 17.99 9.14 -14.50
N GLY A 156 18.27 10.37 -14.06
CA GLY A 156 19.05 11.34 -14.84
C GLY A 156 18.32 11.71 -16.14
N ASP A 157 19.01 11.54 -17.28
CA ASP A 157 18.43 11.78 -18.61
C ASP A 157 17.74 10.53 -19.21
N VAL A 158 17.74 9.42 -18.50
CA VAL A 158 17.18 8.15 -18.97
C VAL A 158 15.79 7.96 -18.41
N THR A 159 14.80 7.84 -19.30
CA THR A 159 13.47 7.34 -18.96
C THR A 159 13.51 5.81 -18.91
N ARG A 160 13.01 5.23 -17.82
CA ARG A 160 12.86 3.78 -17.65
C ARG A 160 11.38 3.45 -17.51
N THR A 161 10.93 2.44 -18.25
CA THR A 161 9.59 1.86 -18.11
C THR A 161 9.68 0.41 -17.65
N ALA A 162 8.67 -0.04 -16.91
CA ALA A 162 8.55 -1.43 -16.50
C ALA A 162 7.10 -1.76 -16.14
N GLU A 163 6.69 -2.99 -16.42
CA GLU A 163 5.42 -3.54 -15.99
C GLU A 163 5.53 -4.08 -14.56
N VAL A 164 4.54 -3.75 -13.73
CA VAL A 164 4.44 -4.20 -12.34
C VAL A 164 2.98 -4.56 -12.06
N ASN A 165 2.73 -5.64 -11.31
CA ASN A 165 1.41 -5.89 -10.76
C ASN A 165 1.12 -4.85 -9.68
N VAL A 166 0.05 -4.07 -9.83
CA VAL A 166 -0.36 -3.04 -8.86
C VAL A 166 -1.69 -3.45 -8.26
N SER A 167 -1.80 -3.35 -6.94
CA SER A 167 -3.04 -3.63 -6.23
C SER A 167 -4.21 -2.82 -6.83
N GLY A 168 -5.28 -3.51 -7.16
CA GLY A 168 -6.55 -2.93 -7.57
C GLY A 168 -7.26 -2.26 -6.39
N LEU A 169 -8.34 -1.54 -6.71
CA LEU A 169 -9.09 -0.71 -5.77
C LEU A 169 -9.67 -1.52 -4.60
N ALA A 170 -10.28 -2.67 -4.88
CA ALA A 170 -10.89 -3.51 -3.86
C ALA A 170 -9.83 -4.14 -2.95
N GLY A 171 -8.77 -4.67 -3.56
CA GLY A 171 -7.63 -5.27 -2.87
C GLY A 171 -6.96 -4.28 -1.93
N PHE A 172 -6.73 -3.06 -2.42
CA PHE A 172 -6.10 -1.99 -1.66
C PHE A 172 -6.95 -1.57 -0.46
N LEU A 173 -8.24 -1.29 -0.66
CA LEU A 173 -9.12 -0.80 0.41
C LEU A 173 -9.32 -1.84 1.51
N LEU A 174 -9.48 -3.12 1.16
CA LEU A 174 -9.63 -4.19 2.17
C LEU A 174 -8.32 -4.48 2.91
N ALA A 175 -7.17 -4.47 2.21
CA ALA A 175 -5.86 -4.60 2.85
C ALA A 175 -5.60 -3.44 3.82
N LYS A 176 -5.92 -2.21 3.43
CA LYS A 176 -5.82 -1.03 4.29
C LYS A 176 -6.80 -1.05 5.45
N THR A 177 -8.02 -1.53 5.25
CA THR A 177 -8.99 -1.71 6.33
C THR A 177 -8.47 -2.68 7.39
N ALA A 178 -7.92 -3.83 6.97
CA ALA A 178 -7.29 -4.79 7.88
C ALA A 178 -6.09 -4.20 8.62
N ALA A 179 -5.22 -3.45 7.90
CA ALA A 179 -4.09 -2.77 8.51
C ALA A 179 -4.55 -1.73 9.55
N ALA A 180 -5.47 -0.83 9.18
CA ALA A 180 -6.00 0.19 10.08
C ALA A 180 -6.57 -0.40 11.37
N PHE A 181 -7.31 -1.51 11.26
CA PHE A 181 -7.88 -2.22 12.41
C PHE A 181 -6.79 -2.76 13.35
N SER A 182 -5.74 -3.37 12.78
CA SER A 182 -4.64 -3.98 13.52
C SER A 182 -3.72 -2.95 14.19
N ARG A 183 -3.19 -1.99 13.42
CA ARG A 183 -2.07 -1.13 13.87
C ARG A 183 -2.45 0.30 14.21
N ARG A 184 -3.68 0.74 13.92
CA ARG A 184 -4.22 2.06 14.30
C ARG A 184 -3.33 3.25 13.90
N LYS A 185 -2.64 3.15 12.75
CA LYS A 185 -1.75 4.22 12.29
C LYS A 185 -2.57 5.28 11.52
N PRO A 186 -2.40 6.58 11.82
CA PRO A 186 -3.09 7.67 11.12
C PRO A 186 -2.99 7.60 9.59
N LYS A 187 -1.83 7.17 9.07
CA LYS A 187 -1.61 7.01 7.63
C LYS A 187 -2.58 6.04 6.96
N ASP A 188 -3.05 5.00 7.64
CA ASP A 188 -3.96 4.04 7.03
C ASP A 188 -5.37 4.61 6.87
N TRP A 189 -5.86 5.35 7.87
CA TRP A 189 -7.13 6.06 7.75
C TRP A 189 -7.07 7.13 6.66
N TYR A 190 -5.97 7.88 6.60
CA TYR A 190 -5.75 8.85 5.52
C TYR A 190 -5.76 8.18 4.13
N ASP A 191 -4.97 7.12 3.93
CA ASP A 191 -4.89 6.43 2.64
C ASP A 191 -6.27 5.87 2.20
N ILE A 192 -7.08 5.35 3.14
CA ILE A 192 -8.44 4.86 2.85
C ILE A 192 -9.36 6.00 2.42
N ALA A 193 -9.46 7.07 3.22
CA ALA A 193 -10.37 8.18 2.93
C ALA A 193 -9.99 8.88 1.61
N PHE A 194 -8.69 9.10 1.39
CA PHE A 194 -8.19 9.67 0.14
C PHE A 194 -8.61 8.84 -1.07
N VAL A 195 -8.39 7.52 -1.04
CA VAL A 195 -8.75 6.66 -2.19
C VAL A 195 -10.26 6.57 -2.38
N LEU A 196 -11.06 6.54 -1.32
CA LEU A 196 -12.53 6.54 -1.47
C LEU A 196 -13.05 7.81 -2.15
N LEU A 197 -12.48 8.97 -1.81
CA LEU A 197 -12.88 10.27 -2.35
C LEU A 197 -12.38 10.51 -3.78
N HIS A 198 -11.23 9.96 -4.15
CA HIS A 198 -10.52 10.37 -5.36
C HIS A 198 -10.26 9.25 -6.38
N ASN A 199 -10.73 8.01 -6.13
CA ASN A 199 -10.48 6.90 -7.06
C ASN A 199 -11.11 7.12 -8.45
N ASP A 200 -10.43 6.58 -9.45
CA ASP A 200 -10.83 6.67 -10.86
C ASP A 200 -12.07 5.83 -11.21
N ALA A 201 -12.55 4.97 -10.29
CA ALA A 201 -13.67 4.05 -10.55
C ALA A 201 -15.05 4.71 -10.42
N GLY A 202 -15.12 6.00 -10.08
CA GLY A 202 -16.38 6.73 -9.92
C GLY A 202 -16.81 6.88 -8.47
N GLY A 203 -15.86 6.93 -7.53
CA GLY A 203 -16.09 7.26 -6.13
C GLY A 203 -16.49 6.06 -5.25
N THR A 204 -16.94 6.38 -4.05
CA THR A 204 -17.14 5.43 -2.95
C THR A 204 -18.10 4.28 -3.29
N ALA A 205 -19.25 4.55 -3.91
CA ALA A 205 -20.22 3.51 -4.26
C ALA A 205 -19.64 2.46 -5.21
N ALA A 206 -18.86 2.89 -6.20
CA ALA A 206 -18.18 2.00 -7.13
C ALA A 206 -17.08 1.17 -6.43
N ALA A 207 -16.33 1.80 -5.52
CA ALA A 207 -15.34 1.10 -4.69
C ALA A 207 -15.98 -0.01 -3.83
N ALA A 208 -17.12 0.29 -3.18
CA ALA A 208 -17.85 -0.69 -2.38
C ALA A 208 -18.43 -1.83 -3.24
N ALA A 209 -18.98 -1.52 -4.41
CA ALA A 209 -19.48 -2.53 -5.35
C ALA A 209 -18.36 -3.45 -5.86
N SER A 210 -17.19 -2.88 -6.18
CA SER A 210 -16.00 -3.64 -6.58
C SER A 210 -15.54 -4.59 -5.48
N ALA A 211 -15.39 -4.09 -4.23
CA ALA A 211 -15.01 -4.91 -3.09
C ALA A 211 -15.99 -6.06 -2.85
N ARG A 212 -17.30 -5.79 -2.93
CA ARG A 212 -18.34 -6.82 -2.77
C ARG A 212 -18.30 -7.85 -3.90
N GLY A 213 -18.19 -7.40 -5.14
CA GLY A 213 -18.17 -8.27 -6.31
C GLY A 213 -17.00 -9.26 -6.28
N ARG A 214 -15.88 -8.86 -5.67
CA ARG A 214 -14.65 -9.65 -5.66
C ARG A 214 -14.43 -10.47 -4.39
N PHE A 215 -14.89 -9.98 -3.23
CA PHE A 215 -14.55 -10.53 -1.90
C PHE A 215 -15.76 -10.69 -0.98
N SER A 216 -16.95 -10.96 -1.53
CA SER A 216 -18.19 -11.08 -0.72
C SER A 216 -18.11 -12.09 0.43
N GLY A 217 -17.40 -13.21 0.24
CA GLY A 217 -17.24 -14.24 1.28
C GLY A 217 -16.34 -13.77 2.44
N GLU A 218 -15.28 -13.05 2.13
CA GLU A 218 -14.26 -12.60 3.08
C GLU A 218 -14.64 -11.28 3.77
N ILE A 219 -15.49 -10.46 3.15
CA ILE A 219 -16.09 -9.28 3.79
C ILE A 219 -16.81 -9.68 5.08
N ALA A 220 -17.43 -10.86 5.14
CA ALA A 220 -18.03 -11.38 6.36
C ALA A 220 -17.00 -11.54 7.49
N ALA A 221 -15.81 -12.06 7.19
CA ALA A 221 -14.72 -12.20 8.15
C ALA A 221 -14.11 -10.83 8.56
N LEU A 222 -14.19 -9.83 7.69
CA LEU A 222 -13.74 -8.46 7.96
C LEU A 222 -14.79 -7.57 8.67
N GLN A 223 -15.98 -8.09 9.02
CA GLN A 223 -17.05 -7.26 9.60
C GLN A 223 -16.58 -6.43 10.81
N THR A 224 -15.78 -7.01 11.70
CA THR A 224 -15.24 -6.29 12.86
C THR A 224 -14.33 -5.13 12.44
N ALA A 225 -13.46 -5.35 11.44
CA ALA A 225 -12.57 -4.31 10.92
C ALA A 225 -13.34 -3.21 10.18
N ILE A 226 -14.41 -3.56 9.44
CA ILE A 226 -15.27 -2.60 8.75
C ILE A 226 -16.09 -1.77 9.75
N ASN A 227 -16.62 -2.41 10.80
CA ASN A 227 -17.31 -1.70 11.89
C ASN A 227 -16.38 -0.75 12.62
N ASP A 228 -15.15 -1.18 12.87
CA ASP A 228 -14.14 -0.34 13.46
C ASP A 228 -13.76 0.84 12.55
N LEU A 229 -13.55 0.61 11.25
CA LEU A 229 -13.30 1.67 10.27
C LEU A 229 -14.41 2.73 10.32
N GLN A 230 -15.68 2.33 10.25
CA GLN A 230 -16.80 3.26 10.36
C GLN A 230 -16.79 4.03 11.69
N ALA A 231 -16.48 3.37 12.81
CA ALA A 231 -16.39 4.04 14.11
C ALA A 231 -15.27 5.09 14.17
N ASN A 232 -14.15 4.87 13.45
CA ASN A 232 -13.05 5.83 13.35
C ASN A 232 -13.37 7.05 12.46
N PHE A 233 -14.48 7.02 11.74
CA PHE A 233 -14.98 8.10 10.88
C PHE A 233 -16.43 8.49 11.22
N ARG A 234 -16.86 8.24 12.47
CA ARG A 234 -18.26 8.46 12.87
C ARG A 234 -18.67 9.95 12.90
N ASP A 235 -17.71 10.84 13.11
CA ASP A 235 -17.90 12.28 13.27
C ASP A 235 -16.57 13.02 12.97
N ALA A 236 -16.60 14.35 13.01
CA ALA A 236 -15.43 15.20 12.72
C ALA A 236 -14.28 15.04 13.74
N ASP A 237 -14.58 14.64 14.98
CA ASP A 237 -13.60 14.50 16.06
C ASP A 237 -12.98 13.09 16.12
N ALA A 238 -13.57 12.14 15.38
CA ALA A 238 -13.09 10.77 15.30
C ALA A 238 -11.66 10.71 14.75
N GLN A 239 -10.86 9.78 15.28
CA GLN A 239 -9.42 9.74 15.00
C GLN A 239 -9.07 9.52 13.53
N GLY A 240 -9.88 8.76 12.79
CA GLY A 240 -9.71 8.56 11.36
C GLY A 240 -10.00 9.83 10.58
N THR A 241 -11.10 10.52 10.89
CA THR A 241 -11.45 11.82 10.29
C THR A 241 -10.34 12.84 10.55
N ARG A 242 -9.89 12.98 11.81
CA ARG A 242 -8.80 13.89 12.17
C ARG A 242 -7.49 13.57 11.47
N ALA A 243 -7.16 12.28 11.31
CA ALA A 243 -5.96 11.84 10.59
C ALA A 243 -6.01 12.27 9.12
N TYR A 244 -7.16 12.09 8.46
CA TYR A 244 -7.37 12.54 7.09
C TYR A 244 -7.25 14.07 6.96
N VAL A 245 -8.00 14.81 7.79
CA VAL A 245 -8.02 16.28 7.76
C VAL A 245 -6.64 16.86 8.05
N THR A 246 -5.93 16.33 9.05
CA THR A 246 -4.60 16.81 9.42
C THR A 246 -3.62 16.66 8.25
N GLN A 247 -3.62 15.50 7.58
CA GLN A 247 -2.71 15.26 6.47
C GLN A 247 -3.12 16.09 5.24
N MET A 248 -4.40 16.11 4.87
CA MET A 248 -4.87 16.90 3.73
C MET A 248 -4.60 18.40 3.91
N HIS A 249 -4.84 18.94 5.10
CA HIS A 249 -4.59 20.37 5.36
C HIS A 249 -3.10 20.70 5.49
N MET A 250 -2.26 19.73 5.84
CA MET A 250 -0.80 19.88 5.78
C MET A 250 -0.31 20.01 4.34
N ASP A 251 -0.86 19.20 3.44
CA ASP A 251 -0.43 19.14 2.03
C ASP A 251 -1.13 20.20 1.16
N HIS A 252 -2.37 20.58 1.52
CA HIS A 252 -3.28 21.48 0.81
C HIS A 252 -3.92 22.47 1.79
N PRO A 253 -3.16 23.45 2.32
CA PRO A 253 -3.60 24.35 3.40
C PRO A 253 -4.73 25.30 3.00
N GLU A 254 -5.03 25.43 1.71
CA GLU A 254 -6.15 26.21 1.18
C GLU A 254 -7.51 25.51 1.37
N LEU A 255 -7.52 24.21 1.65
CA LEU A 255 -8.75 23.44 1.81
C LEU A 255 -9.38 23.68 3.19
N ASP A 256 -10.70 23.81 3.20
CA ASP A 256 -11.48 23.99 4.42
C ASP A 256 -11.53 22.69 5.25
N PRO A 257 -11.02 22.69 6.50
CA PRO A 257 -11.00 21.49 7.35
C PRO A 257 -12.38 20.91 7.66
N GLU A 258 -13.42 21.74 7.77
CA GLU A 258 -14.78 21.28 8.04
C GLU A 258 -15.34 20.49 6.86
N THR A 259 -15.14 20.99 5.64
CA THR A 259 -15.48 20.30 4.39
C THR A 259 -14.73 18.97 4.27
N LEU A 260 -13.41 18.97 4.48
CA LEU A 260 -12.60 17.75 4.47
C LEU A 260 -13.11 16.69 5.46
N ALA A 261 -13.51 17.11 6.65
CA ALA A 261 -14.06 16.22 7.66
C ALA A 261 -15.39 15.60 7.22
N ALA A 262 -16.32 16.44 6.73
CA ALA A 262 -17.63 15.99 6.26
C ALA A 262 -17.52 15.00 5.11
N ASP A 263 -16.69 15.29 4.11
CA ASP A 263 -16.48 14.43 2.95
C ASP A 263 -15.92 13.06 3.35
N ALA A 264 -14.91 13.04 4.23
CA ALA A 264 -14.32 11.79 4.71
C ALA A 264 -15.31 10.93 5.52
N VAL A 265 -16.11 11.56 6.38
CA VAL A 265 -17.17 10.87 7.16
C VAL A 265 -18.18 10.23 6.20
N ILE A 266 -18.69 10.99 5.23
CA ILE A 266 -19.68 10.52 4.25
C ILE A 266 -19.11 9.39 3.41
N ALA A 267 -17.90 9.55 2.86
CA ALA A 267 -17.28 8.55 2.00
C ALA A 267 -17.01 7.24 2.76
N VAL A 268 -16.45 7.29 3.97
CA VAL A 268 -16.20 6.06 4.73
C VAL A 268 -17.48 5.39 5.17
N GLU A 269 -18.50 6.17 5.57
CA GLU A 269 -19.81 5.63 5.91
C GLU A 269 -20.46 4.92 4.72
N GLU A 270 -20.52 5.58 3.55
CA GLU A 270 -21.10 5.02 2.34
C GLU A 270 -20.35 3.75 1.90
N PHE A 271 -19.01 3.72 1.99
CA PHE A 271 -18.23 2.52 1.71
C PHE A 271 -18.59 1.38 2.65
N CYS A 272 -18.57 1.63 3.97
CA CYS A 272 -18.84 0.63 4.99
C CYS A 272 -20.27 0.08 4.90
N GLN A 273 -21.26 0.94 4.60
CA GLN A 273 -22.62 0.51 4.34
C GLN A 273 -22.67 -0.32 3.04
N GLY A 274 -22.06 0.18 1.96
CA GLY A 274 -22.05 -0.46 0.65
C GLY A 274 -21.47 -1.88 0.67
N VAL A 275 -20.36 -2.12 1.36
CA VAL A 275 -19.77 -3.47 1.44
C VAL A 275 -20.61 -4.43 2.28
N ARG A 276 -21.39 -3.95 3.25
CA ARG A 276 -22.27 -4.78 4.09
C ARG A 276 -23.58 -5.17 3.42
N HIS A 277 -24.07 -4.38 2.45
CA HIS A 277 -25.32 -4.71 1.76
C HIS A 277 -25.16 -6.03 1.00
N SER A 278 -25.99 -7.02 1.37
CA SER A 278 -26.16 -8.23 0.58
C SER A 278 -26.81 -7.84 -0.76
N ALA A 279 -26.31 -8.37 -1.87
CA ALA A 279 -27.08 -8.33 -3.11
C ALA A 279 -28.37 -9.12 -2.86
N ASN A 280 -29.52 -8.44 -2.88
CA ASN A 280 -30.82 -9.09 -2.99
C ASN A 280 -30.90 -9.85 -4.32
#